data_AF-A0A9D9UB16-F1
#
_entry.id   AF-A0A9D9UB16-F1
#
_cell.length_a   1.000
_cell.length_b   1.000
_cell.length_c   1.000
_cell.angle_alpha   90.00
_cell.angle_beta   90.00
_cell.angle_gamma   90.00
#
_symmetry.space_group_name_H-M   'P 1'
#
loop_
_entity.id
_entity.type
_entity.pdbx_description
1 polymer ?
#
loop_
_entity_poly.entity_id
_entity_poly.type
_entity_poly.pdbx_seq_one_letter_code
_entity_poly.pdbx_strand_id
1 'polypeptide(L)'
;MRMIRGLHALVAVWLVAVPLVAAQQSQAPTDQAPRGLEIANKPWRGDFGALTERRMIRVAVPFGRTLYFSDKGEENGITAGLVRDFERWINQKHRKDKRPITVYVVPTTRDRLLPDVAAGLADIAAGNITITESRAGEVDFVPLGTKRRTNEIIVSGPGAPPLQSLDDLAGKTVHVRPSTSYHESLVALNARLAAAGKPPVTLAALPDALEDEDKLEMLNAGLFGIVVVDDWKAKIWAKVLPKIVLHEDLRLREGGVIGWAIRKQSPELQAAIEDFMRNHVGKQSGVEYRLAQYHKNIEQISDPTRDAEWQRFQTMVGIFRKYGEKYGFDPLMLAAQGYQESRLDHDAKSHVGAIGVMQLMPATGKELGVGDISVIEPNIHAGAKYLDQLMTRYFKDANFDAGNRPLFAFAAYNAGPGRMAKIRKEAAARGLDPDKWFNNVEIVTAERVGVETTTYVRNIYKYYVAYKLTGEAEALKAKAREQIGGSS
;
A
#
# COMPACT_ATOMS: atom_id res chain seq x y z
N MET A 1 -3.36 -2.74 -48.92
CA MET A 1 -3.99 -1.43 -49.22
C MET A 1 -5.23 -1.24 -48.34
N ARG A 2 -5.09 -0.57 -47.19
CA ARG A 2 -6.02 0.39 -46.57
C ARG A 2 -5.61 0.64 -45.11
N MET A 3 -5.30 1.91 -44.86
CA MET A 3 -4.92 2.50 -43.58
C MET A 3 -6.15 2.68 -42.68
N ILE A 4 -5.95 2.64 -41.36
CA ILE A 4 -6.80 3.36 -40.40
C ILE A 4 -5.86 4.23 -39.56
N ARG A 5 -6.02 5.55 -39.70
CA ARG A 5 -5.32 6.60 -38.94
C ARG A 5 -6.15 6.95 -37.70
N GLY A 6 -5.50 7.02 -36.54
CA GLY A 6 -6.05 7.56 -35.30
C GLY A 6 -6.03 9.09 -35.29
N LEU A 7 -7.18 9.69 -34.96
CA LEU A 7 -7.41 11.12 -34.93
C LEU A 7 -7.03 11.69 -33.55
N HIS A 8 -6.16 12.71 -33.54
CA HIS A 8 -5.83 13.52 -32.37
C HIS A 8 -6.83 14.67 -32.24
N ALA A 9 -7.33 14.93 -31.02
CA ALA A 9 -8.18 16.07 -30.73
C ALA A 9 -7.34 17.26 -30.25
N LEU A 10 -7.23 18.28 -31.11
CA LEU A 10 -6.81 19.65 -30.81
C LEU A 10 -8.04 20.43 -30.32
N VAL A 11 -8.01 20.98 -29.11
CA VAL A 11 -9.04 21.93 -28.64
C VAL A 11 -8.49 23.35 -28.79
N ALA A 12 -9.02 24.08 -29.77
CA ALA A 12 -8.83 25.51 -29.94
C ALA A 12 -9.90 26.26 -29.14
N VAL A 13 -9.48 27.20 -28.29
CA VAL A 13 -10.36 28.09 -27.53
C VAL A 13 -10.72 29.30 -28.39
N TRP A 14 -12.00 29.47 -28.72
CA TRP A 14 -12.54 30.69 -29.30
C TRP A 14 -13.19 31.55 -28.21
N LEU A 15 -12.70 32.78 -28.05
CA LEU A 15 -13.31 33.82 -27.22
C LEU A 15 -14.35 34.58 -28.07
N VAL A 16 -15.61 34.48 -27.69
CA VAL A 16 -16.68 35.38 -28.18
C VAL A 16 -17.19 36.19 -27.00
N ALA A 17 -17.00 37.50 -27.06
CA ALA A 17 -17.54 38.46 -26.11
C ALA A 17 -19.02 38.74 -26.42
N VAL A 18 -19.89 38.62 -25.42
CA VAL A 18 -21.30 39.02 -25.48
C VAL A 18 -21.56 40.03 -24.34
N PRO A 19 -22.34 41.12 -24.55
CA PRO A 19 -22.46 42.19 -23.56
C PRO A 19 -23.32 41.77 -22.37
N LEU A 20 -22.93 42.22 -21.17
CA LEU A 20 -23.70 42.07 -19.94
C LEU A 20 -24.99 42.91 -19.99
N VAL A 21 -26.13 42.26 -19.78
CA VAL A 21 -27.35 42.90 -19.28
C VAL A 21 -27.51 42.49 -17.82
N ALA A 22 -27.44 43.47 -16.92
CA ALA A 22 -27.59 43.27 -15.49
C ALA A 22 -29.07 43.01 -15.14
N ALA A 23 -29.41 41.77 -14.83
CA ALA A 23 -30.66 41.42 -14.17
C ALA A 23 -30.39 41.29 -12.66
N GLN A 24 -31.02 42.15 -11.86
CA GLN A 24 -31.04 42.01 -10.40
C GLN A 24 -31.82 40.74 -10.03
N GLN A 25 -31.10 39.68 -9.68
CA GLN A 25 -31.66 38.50 -9.03
C GLN A 25 -31.63 38.69 -7.52
N SER A 26 -32.82 38.64 -6.91
CA SER A 26 -33.03 38.52 -5.48
C SER A 26 -32.19 37.36 -4.92
N GLN A 27 -31.28 37.67 -3.99
CA GLN A 27 -30.48 36.67 -3.30
C GLN A 27 -31.37 35.89 -2.33
N ALA A 28 -31.68 34.64 -2.68
CA ALA A 28 -32.05 33.65 -1.68
C ALA A 28 -30.84 33.40 -0.77
N PRO A 29 -31.02 33.17 0.54
CA PRO A 29 -29.91 32.90 1.44
C PRO A 29 -29.32 31.52 1.14
N THR A 30 -28.31 31.47 0.27
CA THR A 30 -27.46 30.29 0.10
C THR A 30 -26.33 30.33 1.12
N ASP A 31 -26.69 30.08 2.37
CA ASP A 31 -25.72 29.79 3.43
C ASP A 31 -26.09 28.45 4.08
N GLN A 32 -25.96 27.39 3.29
CA GLN A 32 -25.69 26.06 3.84
C GLN A 32 -24.43 25.56 3.15
N ALA A 33 -23.28 25.77 3.81
CA ALA A 33 -22.10 24.98 3.55
C ALA A 33 -22.52 23.50 3.46
N PRO A 34 -22.03 22.73 2.46
CA PRO A 34 -22.34 21.31 2.38
C PRO A 34 -21.99 20.69 3.73
N ARG A 35 -23.01 20.14 4.42
CA ARG A 35 -22.85 19.52 5.74
C ARG A 35 -22.01 18.25 5.55
N GLY A 36 -20.69 18.41 5.60
CA GLY A 36 -19.77 17.30 5.75
C GLY A 36 -19.98 16.66 7.11
N LEU A 37 -19.92 15.32 7.17
CA LEU A 37 -19.69 14.65 8.44
C LEU A 37 -18.36 15.18 8.97
N GLU A 38 -18.31 15.68 10.22
CA GLU A 38 -17.03 15.90 10.88
C GLU A 38 -16.40 14.53 11.12
N ILE A 39 -15.53 14.12 10.21
CA ILE A 39 -14.69 12.92 10.33
C ILE A 39 -13.49 13.30 11.21
N ALA A 40 -13.75 13.88 12.38
CA ALA A 40 -12.68 14.16 13.33
C ALA A 40 -12.17 12.81 13.86
N ASN A 41 -10.92 12.48 13.55
CA ASN A 41 -10.23 11.27 13.99
C ASN A 41 -9.85 11.34 15.49
N LYS A 42 -10.87 11.58 16.33
CA LYS A 42 -10.72 11.65 17.78
C LYS A 42 -11.11 10.31 18.40
N PRO A 43 -10.43 9.90 19.50
CA PRO A 43 -10.88 8.77 20.27
C PRO A 43 -12.34 8.94 20.69
N TRP A 44 -13.16 7.94 20.40
CA TRP A 44 -14.57 7.89 20.77
C TRP A 44 -14.92 6.47 21.19
N ARG A 45 -15.69 6.35 22.27
CA ARG A 45 -16.04 5.08 22.90
C ARG A 45 -17.53 5.06 23.15
N GLY A 46 -18.14 3.94 22.82
CA GLY A 46 -19.56 3.65 22.98
C GLY A 46 -19.85 2.33 22.29
N ASP A 47 -20.80 1.58 22.82
CA ASP A 47 -21.29 0.35 22.21
C ASP A 47 -22.30 0.68 21.08
N PHE A 48 -22.96 -0.33 20.52
CA PHE A 48 -23.83 -0.20 19.35
C PHE A 48 -24.94 0.85 19.52
N GLY A 49 -25.63 0.90 20.66
CA GLY A 49 -26.63 1.94 20.91
C GLY A 49 -26.08 3.36 20.64
N ALA A 50 -24.97 3.71 21.29
CA ALA A 50 -24.32 5.01 21.12
C ALA A 50 -23.77 5.24 19.69
N LEU A 51 -23.28 4.19 19.02
CA LEU A 51 -22.85 4.26 17.62
C LEU A 51 -24.02 4.58 16.68
N THR A 52 -25.18 3.98 16.92
CA THR A 52 -26.41 4.25 16.17
C THR A 52 -27.01 5.61 16.49
N GLU A 53 -26.79 6.18 17.67
CA GLU A 53 -27.14 7.57 17.98
C GLU A 53 -26.21 8.56 17.27
N ARG A 54 -24.90 8.28 17.26
CA ARG A 54 -23.89 9.06 16.53
C ARG A 54 -24.10 9.05 15.01
N ARG A 55 -24.90 8.11 14.49
CA ARG A 55 -25.10 7.82 13.04
C ARG A 55 -23.80 7.52 12.30
N MET A 56 -22.75 7.07 13.00
CA MET A 56 -21.46 6.81 12.39
C MET A 56 -20.77 5.62 13.06
N ILE A 57 -20.36 4.65 12.24
CA ILE A 57 -19.49 3.52 12.64
C ILE A 57 -18.20 3.61 11.83
N ARG A 58 -17.04 3.64 12.48
CA ARG A 58 -15.74 3.66 11.81
C ARG A 58 -15.18 2.24 11.69
N VAL A 59 -14.84 1.83 10.48
CA VAL A 59 -14.29 0.50 10.20
C VAL A 59 -12.88 0.64 9.65
N ALA A 60 -11.89 0.28 10.46
CA ALA A 60 -10.50 0.23 10.03
C ALA A 60 -10.29 -0.95 9.07
N VAL A 61 -9.68 -0.69 7.91
CA VAL A 61 -9.41 -1.71 6.89
C VAL A 61 -7.99 -1.55 6.34
N PRO A 62 -7.28 -2.64 6.02
CA PRO A 62 -5.99 -2.55 5.35
C PRO A 62 -6.18 -2.04 3.91
N PHE A 63 -5.40 -1.04 3.52
CA PHE A 63 -5.41 -0.52 2.15
C PHE A 63 -4.56 -1.43 1.25
N GLY A 64 -5.23 -2.15 0.36
CA GLY A 64 -4.64 -3.09 -0.59
C GLY A 64 -5.64 -3.53 -1.66
N ARG A 65 -5.10 -3.90 -2.83
CA ARG A 65 -5.83 -4.39 -4.02
C ARG A 65 -6.63 -5.67 -3.80
N THR A 66 -6.45 -6.35 -2.67
CA THR A 66 -7.25 -7.52 -2.29
C THR A 66 -8.47 -7.16 -1.42
N LEU A 67 -8.25 -6.35 -0.37
CA LEU A 67 -9.23 -6.17 0.71
C LEU A 67 -9.98 -4.84 0.61
N TYR A 68 -9.28 -3.73 0.42
CA TYR A 68 -9.86 -2.42 0.26
C TYR A 68 -8.94 -1.49 -0.53
N PHE A 69 -9.43 -0.89 -1.60
CA PHE A 69 -8.80 0.22 -2.28
C PHE A 69 -9.87 1.15 -2.88
N SER A 70 -9.50 2.39 -3.17
CA SER A 70 -10.37 3.31 -3.92
C SER A 70 -9.77 3.57 -5.30
N ASP A 71 -10.60 3.65 -6.32
CA ASP A 71 -10.22 4.19 -7.63
C ASP A 71 -11.22 5.26 -8.05
N LYS A 72 -10.77 6.52 -8.09
CA LYS A 72 -11.61 7.68 -8.47
C LYS A 72 -12.90 7.79 -7.66
N GLY A 73 -12.83 7.40 -6.38
CA GLY A 73 -13.94 7.45 -5.43
C GLY A 73 -14.77 6.17 -5.37
N GLU A 74 -14.52 5.20 -6.26
CA GLU A 74 -15.17 3.88 -6.19
C GLU A 74 -14.40 2.97 -5.23
N GLU A 75 -15.07 2.50 -4.18
CA GLU A 75 -14.50 1.55 -3.23
C GLU A 75 -14.57 0.12 -3.76
N ASN A 76 -13.43 -0.56 -3.72
CA ASN A 76 -13.21 -1.88 -4.28
C ASN A 76 -12.52 -2.82 -3.29
N GLY A 77 -12.69 -4.12 -3.49
CA GLY A 77 -12.10 -5.17 -2.66
C GLY A 77 -13.12 -5.99 -1.85
N ILE A 78 -12.63 -7.11 -1.29
CA ILE A 78 -13.47 -8.07 -0.55
C ILE A 78 -14.07 -7.44 0.72
N THR A 79 -13.24 -6.76 1.49
CA THR A 79 -13.68 -6.10 2.72
C THR A 79 -14.54 -4.89 2.41
N ALA A 80 -14.23 -4.11 1.38
CA ALA A 80 -15.06 -2.98 0.95
C ALA A 80 -16.51 -3.40 0.71
N GLY A 81 -16.71 -4.48 -0.06
CA GLY A 81 -18.04 -5.05 -0.31
C GLY A 81 -18.75 -5.42 0.99
N LEU A 82 -18.10 -6.24 1.82
CA LEU A 82 -18.66 -6.74 3.08
C LEU A 82 -19.04 -5.61 4.06
N VAL A 83 -18.24 -4.54 4.12
CA VAL A 83 -18.53 -3.37 4.97
C VAL A 83 -19.75 -2.60 4.44
N ARG A 84 -19.88 -2.45 3.12
CA ARG A 84 -21.07 -1.81 2.52
C ARG A 84 -22.32 -2.67 2.65
N ASP A 85 -22.20 -4.00 2.66
CA ASP A 85 -23.29 -4.90 3.01
C ASP A 85 -23.72 -4.74 4.47
N PHE A 86 -22.75 -4.62 5.39
CA PHE A 86 -23.04 -4.36 6.79
C PHE A 86 -23.77 -3.03 6.97
N GLU A 87 -23.32 -1.96 6.29
CA GLU A 87 -24.02 -0.67 6.27
C GLU A 87 -25.47 -0.78 5.79
N ARG A 88 -25.71 -1.51 4.70
CA ARG A 88 -27.08 -1.76 4.21
C ARG A 88 -27.90 -2.56 5.22
N TRP A 89 -27.31 -3.59 5.82
CA TRP A 89 -27.96 -4.45 6.81
C TRP A 89 -28.43 -3.67 8.03
N ILE A 90 -27.54 -2.87 8.64
CA ILE A 90 -27.91 -2.06 9.81
C ILE A 90 -28.98 -1.03 9.44
N ASN A 91 -28.87 -0.37 8.29
CA ASN A 91 -29.87 0.63 7.87
C ASN A 91 -31.24 0.01 7.57
N GLN A 92 -31.30 -1.23 7.08
CA GLN A 92 -32.58 -1.94 6.92
C GLN A 92 -33.26 -2.21 8.27
N LYS A 93 -32.49 -2.58 9.29
CA LYS A 93 -33.00 -2.76 10.67
C LYS A 93 -33.41 -1.44 11.32
N HIS A 94 -32.71 -0.37 10.99
CA HIS A 94 -32.93 0.99 11.50
C HIS A 94 -33.75 1.89 10.55
N ARG A 95 -34.55 1.30 9.65
CA ARG A 95 -35.30 2.02 8.60
C ARG A 95 -36.30 3.07 9.10
N LYS A 96 -36.68 3.01 10.38
CA LYS A 96 -37.61 3.97 11.01
C LYS A 96 -36.90 5.22 11.53
N ASP A 97 -35.57 5.21 11.59
CA ASP A 97 -34.78 6.35 12.05
C ASP A 97 -34.79 7.48 11.02
N LYS A 98 -34.74 8.73 11.47
CA LYS A 98 -34.85 9.92 10.60
C LYS A 98 -33.68 10.12 9.63
N ARG A 99 -32.54 9.48 9.88
CA ARG A 99 -31.29 9.62 9.12
C ARG A 99 -30.67 8.24 8.97
N PRO A 100 -29.92 7.90 7.93
CA PRO A 100 -29.18 6.64 7.88
C PRO A 100 -28.00 6.63 8.87
N ILE A 101 -27.49 5.45 9.21
CA ILE A 101 -26.18 5.24 9.85
C ILE A 101 -25.16 5.19 8.72
N THR A 102 -24.09 5.98 8.81
CA THR A 102 -22.98 5.93 7.87
C THR A 102 -21.89 5.00 8.41
N VAL A 103 -21.44 4.05 7.60
CA VAL A 103 -20.24 3.28 7.89
C VAL A 103 -19.06 3.94 7.18
N TYR A 104 -18.20 4.58 7.97
CA TYR A 104 -17.01 5.26 7.48
C TYR A 104 -15.83 4.29 7.45
N VAL A 105 -15.29 4.04 6.27
CA VAL A 105 -14.13 3.17 6.10
C VAL A 105 -12.87 3.97 6.37
N VAL A 106 -12.00 3.45 7.25
CA VAL A 106 -10.74 4.09 7.66
C VAL A 106 -9.57 3.22 7.17
N PRO A 107 -8.98 3.52 6.01
CA PRO A 107 -7.82 2.77 5.54
C PRO A 107 -6.64 2.94 6.50
N THR A 108 -6.08 1.83 6.98
CA THR A 108 -5.19 1.78 8.15
C THR A 108 -4.11 0.74 7.91
N THR A 109 -2.86 0.99 8.35
CA THR A 109 -1.76 0.01 8.23
C THR A 109 -2.01 -1.18 9.17
N ARG A 110 -1.42 -2.34 8.86
CA ARG A 110 -1.65 -3.59 9.60
C ARG A 110 -1.36 -3.48 11.09
N ASP A 111 -0.29 -2.79 11.44
CA ASP A 111 0.16 -2.52 12.81
C ASP A 111 -0.80 -1.60 13.59
N ARG A 112 -1.69 -0.88 12.91
CA ARG A 112 -2.65 0.04 13.53
C ARG A 112 -4.07 -0.50 13.62
N LEU A 113 -4.41 -1.57 12.89
CA LEU A 113 -5.77 -2.13 12.88
C LEU A 113 -6.32 -2.45 14.28
N LEU A 114 -5.57 -3.20 15.10
CA LEU A 114 -6.02 -3.56 16.45
C LEU A 114 -5.80 -2.41 17.45
N PRO A 115 -4.64 -1.71 17.45
CA PRO A 115 -4.42 -0.60 18.38
C PRO A 115 -5.43 0.54 18.20
N ASP A 116 -5.84 0.85 16.97
CA ASP A 116 -6.82 1.92 16.70
C ASP A 116 -8.22 1.54 17.22
N VAL A 117 -8.59 0.26 17.14
CA VAL A 117 -9.82 -0.25 17.77
C VAL A 117 -9.70 -0.21 19.29
N ALA A 118 -8.60 -0.66 19.87
CA ALA A 118 -8.40 -0.60 21.33
C ALA A 118 -8.41 0.86 21.86
N ALA A 119 -7.82 1.79 21.11
CA ALA A 119 -7.73 3.20 21.49
C ALA A 119 -9.06 3.96 21.34
N GLY A 120 -10.00 3.48 20.51
CA GLY A 120 -11.23 4.22 20.17
C GLY A 120 -11.11 5.12 18.94
N LEU A 121 -10.07 4.94 18.13
CA LEU A 121 -9.91 5.62 16.84
C LEU A 121 -10.71 4.91 15.73
N ALA A 122 -10.94 3.61 15.88
CA ALA A 122 -11.91 2.84 15.11
C ALA A 122 -12.91 2.10 16.01
N ASP A 123 -14.05 1.74 15.44
CA ASP A 123 -15.11 1.00 16.16
C ASP A 123 -15.05 -0.49 15.82
N ILE A 124 -14.67 -0.81 14.58
CA ILE A 124 -14.43 -2.18 14.07
C ILE A 124 -13.10 -2.17 13.30
N ALA A 125 -12.34 -3.25 13.31
CA ALA A 125 -11.32 -3.53 12.30
C ALA A 125 -11.68 -4.77 11.48
N ALA A 126 -11.72 -4.60 10.17
CA ALA A 126 -12.05 -5.63 9.20
C ALA A 126 -10.88 -5.75 8.22
N GLY A 127 -10.05 -6.77 8.38
CA GLY A 127 -8.82 -6.86 7.59
C GLY A 127 -8.35 -8.25 7.27
N ASN A 128 -9.22 -9.27 7.31
CA ASN A 128 -8.78 -10.68 7.31
C ASN A 128 -7.75 -10.89 8.44
N ILE A 129 -8.22 -10.72 9.67
CA ILE A 129 -7.40 -10.79 10.87
C ILE A 129 -7.59 -12.18 11.48
N THR A 130 -6.53 -13.00 11.47
CA THR A 130 -6.50 -14.27 12.19
C THR A 130 -6.63 -14.01 13.68
N ILE A 131 -7.62 -14.65 14.31
CA ILE A 131 -7.86 -14.61 15.76
C ILE A 131 -6.79 -15.49 16.43
N THR A 132 -6.00 -14.89 17.31
CA THR A 132 -5.01 -15.57 18.16
C THR A 132 -5.21 -15.16 19.61
N GLU A 133 -4.71 -15.96 20.55
CA GLU A 133 -4.81 -15.66 21.99
C GLU A 133 -4.19 -14.30 22.33
N SER A 134 -3.00 -14.03 21.79
CA SER A 134 -2.30 -12.74 21.93
C SER A 134 -3.19 -11.56 21.52
N ARG A 135 -3.81 -11.65 20.33
CA ARG A 135 -4.67 -10.60 19.79
C ARG A 135 -6.00 -10.46 20.54
N ALA A 136 -6.57 -11.57 21.00
CA ALA A 136 -7.76 -11.56 21.87
C ALA A 136 -7.47 -10.91 23.24
N GLY A 137 -6.19 -10.86 23.64
CA GLY A 137 -5.71 -10.06 24.75
C GLY A 137 -5.94 -8.56 24.57
N GLU A 138 -5.93 -8.05 23.33
CA GLU A 138 -6.04 -6.61 23.01
C GLU A 138 -7.48 -6.16 22.69
N VAL A 139 -8.22 -6.99 21.95
CA VAL A 139 -9.56 -6.69 21.39
C VAL A 139 -10.48 -7.91 21.47
N ASP A 140 -11.79 -7.70 21.36
CA ASP A 140 -12.75 -8.79 21.18
C ASP A 140 -12.91 -9.10 19.68
N PHE A 141 -13.27 -10.33 19.33
CA PHE A 141 -13.44 -10.75 17.94
C PHE A 141 -14.83 -11.30 17.66
N VAL A 142 -15.36 -10.93 16.50
CA VAL A 142 -16.52 -11.58 15.88
C VAL A 142 -16.03 -12.44 14.72
N PRO A 143 -16.03 -13.77 14.84
CA PRO A 143 -15.61 -14.67 13.77
C PRO A 143 -16.43 -14.45 12.50
N LEU A 144 -15.77 -14.46 11.34
CA LEU A 144 -16.48 -14.62 10.09
C LEU A 144 -17.04 -16.05 10.08
N GLY A 145 -18.37 -16.19 10.07
CA GLY A 145 -19.07 -17.48 10.12
C GLY A 145 -18.86 -18.41 8.92
N THR A 146 -17.78 -18.20 8.15
CA THR A 146 -17.42 -19.02 6.99
C THR A 146 -16.96 -20.40 7.45
N LYS A 147 -17.49 -21.47 6.82
CA LYS A 147 -16.94 -22.83 6.99
C LYS A 147 -15.47 -22.94 6.55
N ARG A 148 -15.03 -22.01 5.70
CA ARG A 148 -13.65 -21.94 5.21
C ARG A 148 -12.73 -21.53 6.36
N ARG A 149 -11.85 -22.43 6.75
CA ARG A 149 -10.71 -22.12 7.61
C ARG A 149 -9.54 -21.66 6.76
N THR A 150 -8.68 -20.85 7.35
CA THR A 150 -7.50 -20.29 6.68
C THR A 150 -6.24 -21.00 7.17
N ASN A 151 -5.41 -21.40 6.22
CA ASN A 151 -4.09 -21.95 6.52
C ASN A 151 -3.03 -20.89 6.20
N GLU A 152 -2.07 -20.71 7.10
CA GLU A 152 -0.91 -19.86 6.86
C GLU A 152 0.18 -20.73 6.22
N ILE A 153 0.46 -20.52 4.94
CA ILE A 153 1.34 -21.40 4.14
C ILE A 153 2.62 -20.69 3.74
N ILE A 154 3.67 -21.49 3.50
CA ILE A 154 4.89 -21.01 2.86
C ILE A 154 4.64 -20.77 1.37
N VAL A 155 5.13 -19.63 0.87
CA VAL A 155 5.17 -19.32 -0.56
C VAL A 155 6.60 -18.94 -0.92
N SER A 156 7.13 -19.53 -1.98
CA SER A 156 8.49 -19.26 -2.45
C SER A 156 8.52 -18.62 -3.84
N GLY A 157 9.58 -17.86 -4.12
CA GLY A 157 9.84 -17.23 -5.42
C GLY A 157 11.02 -17.84 -6.16
N PRO A 158 11.43 -17.26 -7.30
CA PRO A 158 12.64 -17.65 -8.03
C PRO A 158 13.88 -17.69 -7.14
N GLY A 159 14.73 -18.69 -7.34
CA GLY A 159 16.00 -18.85 -6.60
C GLY A 159 15.83 -19.33 -5.15
N ALA A 160 14.61 -19.52 -4.67
CA ALA A 160 14.39 -20.13 -3.36
C ALA A 160 14.89 -21.59 -3.35
N PRO A 161 15.52 -22.04 -2.25
CA PRO A 161 15.93 -23.44 -2.10
C PRO A 161 14.70 -24.36 -2.07
N PRO A 162 14.84 -25.63 -2.50
CA PRO A 162 13.76 -26.60 -2.38
C PRO A 162 13.36 -26.79 -0.90
N LEU A 163 12.06 -26.91 -0.65
CA LEU A 163 11.48 -27.13 0.67
C LEU A 163 10.58 -28.36 0.59
N GLN A 164 10.84 -29.36 1.43
CA GLN A 164 10.02 -30.57 1.56
C GLN A 164 9.29 -30.61 2.92
N SER A 165 9.82 -29.89 3.91
CA SER A 165 9.27 -29.80 5.25
C SER A 165 9.50 -28.42 5.85
N LEU A 166 8.77 -28.09 6.93
CA LEU A 166 9.01 -26.85 7.69
C LEU A 166 10.39 -26.83 8.35
N ASP A 167 11.01 -27.99 8.56
CA ASP A 167 12.37 -28.10 9.11
C ASP A 167 13.42 -27.59 8.13
N ASP A 168 13.13 -27.64 6.83
CA ASP A 168 14.02 -27.09 5.81
C ASP A 168 14.12 -25.56 5.91
N LEU A 169 13.23 -24.88 6.64
CA LEU A 169 13.35 -23.44 6.89
C LEU A 169 14.47 -23.10 7.88
N ALA A 170 15.02 -24.07 8.61
CA ALA A 170 16.08 -23.84 9.60
C ALA A 170 17.28 -23.11 8.98
N GLY A 171 17.69 -21.99 9.60
CA GLY A 171 18.77 -21.14 9.12
C GLY A 171 18.47 -20.37 7.82
N LYS A 172 17.28 -20.52 7.21
CA LYS A 172 16.87 -19.75 6.03
C LYS A 172 16.24 -18.41 6.46
N THR A 173 16.19 -17.48 5.51
CA THR A 173 15.52 -16.19 5.73
C THR A 173 14.09 -16.23 5.21
N VAL A 174 13.13 -15.84 6.05
CA VAL A 174 11.72 -15.67 5.68
C VAL A 174 11.35 -14.20 5.90
N HIS A 175 10.76 -13.57 4.88
CA HIS A 175 10.35 -12.18 4.94
C HIS A 175 8.92 -12.07 5.44
N VAL A 176 8.69 -11.29 6.49
CA VAL A 176 7.41 -11.24 7.20
C VAL A 176 7.14 -9.86 7.80
N ARG A 177 5.86 -9.49 7.93
CA ARG A 177 5.47 -8.27 8.65
C ARG A 177 5.34 -8.59 10.14
N PRO A 178 5.99 -7.85 11.06
CA PRO A 178 5.91 -8.12 12.50
C PRO A 178 4.48 -8.07 13.07
N SER A 179 3.61 -7.22 12.51
CA SER A 179 2.21 -7.06 12.94
C SER A 179 1.29 -8.24 12.61
N THR A 180 1.76 -9.24 11.86
CA THR A 180 0.92 -10.32 11.32
C THR A 180 0.96 -11.58 12.17
N SER A 181 -0.10 -12.39 12.11
CA SER A 181 -0.13 -13.71 12.76
C SER A 181 0.91 -14.65 12.15
N TYR A 182 1.36 -14.36 10.92
CA TYR A 182 2.46 -15.03 10.27
C TYR A 182 3.76 -14.92 11.07
N HIS A 183 4.02 -13.75 11.66
CA HIS A 183 5.17 -13.55 12.53
C HIS A 183 5.04 -14.39 13.80
N GLU A 184 3.86 -14.41 14.45
CA GLU A 184 3.58 -15.28 15.60
C GLU A 184 3.83 -16.76 15.27
N SER A 185 3.37 -17.22 14.11
CA SER A 185 3.55 -18.61 13.66
C SER A 185 5.02 -18.95 13.35
N LEU A 186 5.79 -18.02 12.79
CA LEU A 186 7.24 -18.19 12.58
C LEU A 186 8.02 -18.18 13.90
N VAL A 187 7.61 -17.37 14.89
CA VAL A 187 8.20 -17.40 16.24
C VAL A 187 7.95 -18.75 16.90
N ALA A 188 6.72 -19.29 16.79
CA ALA A 188 6.41 -20.63 17.27
C ALA A 188 7.24 -21.72 16.56
N LEU A 189 7.43 -21.61 15.25
CA LEU A 189 8.33 -22.49 14.49
C LEU A 189 9.78 -22.40 15.03
N ASN A 190 10.29 -21.19 15.28
CA ASN A 190 11.63 -21.01 15.84
C ASN A 190 11.81 -21.66 17.21
N ALA A 191 10.79 -21.56 18.08
CA ALA A 191 10.81 -22.25 19.37
C ALA A 191 10.89 -23.78 19.19
N ARG A 192 10.12 -24.33 18.25
CA ARG A 192 10.17 -25.76 17.90
C ARG A 192 11.52 -26.18 17.33
N LEU A 193 12.10 -25.39 16.42
CA LEU A 193 13.42 -25.65 15.83
C LEU A 193 14.53 -25.63 16.89
N ALA A 194 14.50 -24.66 17.80
CA ALA A 194 15.45 -24.56 18.90
C ALA A 194 15.38 -25.79 19.82
N ALA A 195 14.16 -26.25 20.16
CA ALA A 195 13.97 -27.47 20.94
C ALA A 195 14.51 -28.74 20.22
N ALA A 196 14.56 -28.72 18.89
CA ALA A 196 15.13 -29.79 18.06
C ALA A 196 16.63 -29.60 17.75
N GLY A 197 17.31 -28.62 18.36
CA GLY A 197 18.73 -28.34 18.12
C GLY A 197 19.05 -27.78 16.73
N LYS A 198 18.05 -27.23 16.02
CA LYS A 198 18.19 -26.65 14.69
C LYS A 198 18.34 -25.13 14.76
N PRO A 199 19.08 -24.50 13.82
CA PRO A 199 19.16 -23.04 13.78
C PRO A 199 17.78 -22.42 13.52
N PRO A 200 17.45 -21.28 14.15
CA PRO A 200 16.19 -20.61 13.91
C PRO A 200 16.12 -20.06 12.47
N VAL A 201 14.89 -19.92 11.97
CA VAL A 201 14.58 -19.11 10.79
C VAL A 201 14.94 -17.66 11.07
N THR A 202 15.67 -17.02 10.16
CA THR A 202 15.94 -15.58 10.19
C THR A 202 14.71 -14.83 9.71
N LEU A 203 14.09 -14.02 10.58
CA LEU A 203 12.88 -13.26 10.25
C LEU A 203 13.25 -11.87 9.75
N ALA A 204 13.22 -11.68 8.42
CA ALA A 204 13.48 -10.39 7.80
C ALA A 204 12.20 -9.55 7.79
N ALA A 205 12.24 -8.39 8.46
CA ALA A 205 11.07 -7.54 8.60
C ALA A 205 10.71 -6.84 7.29
N LEU A 206 9.43 -6.90 6.91
CA LEU A 206 8.85 -6.11 5.83
C LEU A 206 8.02 -4.95 6.40
N PRO A 207 8.00 -3.77 5.73
CA PRO A 207 7.19 -2.64 6.19
C PRO A 207 5.69 -2.95 6.21
N ASP A 208 4.97 -2.42 7.21
CA ASP A 208 3.52 -2.57 7.35
C ASP A 208 2.69 -1.80 6.31
N ALA A 209 3.34 -0.96 5.51
CA ALA A 209 2.74 -0.28 4.36
C ALA A 209 2.52 -1.21 3.15
N LEU A 210 3.26 -2.32 3.06
CA LEU A 210 3.14 -3.29 1.96
C LEU A 210 2.15 -4.39 2.33
N GLU A 211 1.09 -4.59 1.53
CA GLU A 211 0.12 -5.67 1.74
C GLU A 211 0.61 -7.00 1.14
N ASP A 212 -0.13 -8.10 1.33
CA ASP A 212 0.31 -9.43 0.89
C ASP A 212 0.53 -9.51 -0.62
N GLU A 213 -0.32 -8.86 -1.41
CA GLU A 213 -0.13 -8.71 -2.85
C GLU A 213 1.20 -8.05 -3.24
N ASP A 214 1.60 -7.00 -2.53
CA ASP A 214 2.86 -6.30 -2.79
C ASP A 214 4.04 -7.25 -2.52
N LYS A 215 3.96 -8.02 -1.42
CA LYS A 215 4.95 -9.04 -1.10
C LYS A 215 5.02 -10.15 -2.14
N LEU A 216 3.88 -10.63 -2.61
CA LEU A 216 3.82 -11.69 -3.62
C LEU A 216 4.35 -11.21 -4.96
N GLU A 217 4.12 -9.96 -5.34
CA GLU A 217 4.75 -9.36 -6.52
C GLU A 217 6.26 -9.28 -6.40
N MET A 218 6.77 -8.85 -5.25
CA MET A 218 8.21 -8.83 -4.95
C MET A 218 8.80 -10.25 -4.97
N LEU A 219 8.11 -11.22 -4.38
CA LEU A 219 8.48 -12.64 -4.41
C LEU A 219 8.53 -13.17 -5.86
N ASN A 220 7.51 -12.87 -6.67
CA ASN A 220 7.43 -13.26 -8.08
C ASN A 220 8.56 -12.68 -8.91
N ALA A 221 8.94 -11.43 -8.65
CA ALA A 221 10.06 -10.79 -9.32
C ALA A 221 11.39 -11.48 -8.98
N GLY A 222 11.53 -12.01 -7.76
CA GLY A 222 12.77 -12.62 -7.26
C GLY A 222 13.49 -11.78 -6.19
N LEU A 223 12.84 -10.73 -5.66
CA LEU A 223 13.46 -9.77 -4.72
C LEU A 223 13.83 -10.41 -3.37
N PHE A 224 13.12 -11.47 -3.01
CA PHE A 224 13.43 -12.34 -1.89
C PHE A 224 12.82 -13.73 -2.14
N GLY A 225 13.28 -14.74 -1.39
CA GLY A 225 12.97 -16.13 -1.70
C GLY A 225 11.72 -16.71 -1.04
N ILE A 226 11.39 -16.33 0.20
CA ILE A 226 10.38 -17.04 1.01
C ILE A 226 9.55 -16.04 1.84
N VAL A 227 8.22 -16.21 1.80
CA VAL A 227 7.23 -15.48 2.62
C VAL A 227 6.17 -16.43 3.17
N VAL A 228 5.31 -15.88 4.03
CA VAL A 228 4.11 -16.55 4.56
C VAL A 228 2.88 -15.73 4.16
N VAL A 229 1.85 -16.41 3.64
CA VAL A 229 0.56 -15.81 3.26
C VAL A 229 -0.57 -16.79 3.56
N ASP A 230 -1.78 -16.28 3.78
CA ASP A 230 -2.99 -17.11 3.82
C ASP A 230 -3.20 -17.84 2.49
N ASP A 231 -3.51 -19.14 2.58
CA ASP A 231 -3.68 -20.04 1.45
C ASP A 231 -4.63 -19.50 0.36
N TRP A 232 -5.76 -18.93 0.78
CA TRP A 232 -6.75 -18.40 -0.16
C TRP A 232 -6.25 -17.19 -0.94
N LYS A 233 -5.46 -16.30 -0.32
CA LYS A 233 -4.87 -15.14 -1.01
C LYS A 233 -3.77 -15.60 -1.96
N ALA A 234 -2.90 -16.50 -1.49
CA ALA A 234 -1.84 -17.06 -2.32
C ALA A 234 -2.42 -17.69 -3.60
N LYS A 235 -3.51 -18.46 -3.49
CA LYS A 235 -4.21 -19.09 -4.63
C LYS A 235 -4.80 -18.10 -5.63
N ILE A 236 -5.28 -16.94 -5.16
CA ILE A 236 -5.78 -15.89 -6.04
C ILE A 236 -4.63 -15.29 -6.84
N TRP A 237 -3.56 -14.88 -6.15
CA TRP A 237 -2.45 -14.17 -6.76
C TRP A 237 -1.54 -15.07 -7.62
N ALA A 238 -1.44 -16.36 -7.31
CA ALA A 238 -0.72 -17.34 -8.15
C ALA A 238 -1.23 -17.41 -9.60
N LYS A 239 -2.49 -17.01 -9.86
CA LYS A 239 -3.07 -16.96 -11.21
C LYS A 239 -2.45 -15.88 -12.09
N VAL A 240 -1.88 -14.83 -11.49
CA VAL A 240 -1.30 -13.67 -12.21
C VAL A 240 0.19 -13.48 -11.91
N LEU A 241 0.76 -14.29 -11.00
CA LEU A 241 2.17 -14.29 -10.60
C LEU A 241 2.77 -15.67 -10.89
N PRO A 242 3.18 -15.95 -12.14
CA PRO A 242 3.50 -17.32 -12.59
C PRO A 242 4.78 -17.89 -11.99
N LYS A 243 5.60 -17.09 -11.30
CA LYS A 243 6.91 -17.52 -10.77
C LYS A 243 6.88 -17.88 -9.29
N ILE A 244 5.76 -17.67 -8.60
CA ILE A 244 5.62 -18.09 -7.19
C ILE A 244 5.23 -19.56 -7.12
N VAL A 245 5.68 -20.24 -6.07
CA VAL A 245 5.35 -21.63 -5.77
C VAL A 245 4.66 -21.68 -4.42
N LEU A 246 3.46 -22.26 -4.40
CA LEU A 246 2.67 -22.46 -3.19
C LEU A 246 3.03 -23.80 -2.57
N HIS A 247 3.47 -23.78 -1.31
CA HIS A 247 3.73 -24.99 -0.54
C HIS A 247 2.54 -25.28 0.37
N GLU A 248 1.43 -25.77 -0.21
CA GLU A 248 0.17 -25.96 0.52
C GLU A 248 0.26 -26.99 1.67
N ASP A 249 1.25 -27.86 1.63
CA ASP A 249 1.54 -28.86 2.67
C ASP A 249 2.45 -28.29 3.78
N LEU A 250 3.14 -27.17 3.53
CA LEU A 250 3.99 -26.49 4.51
C LEU A 250 3.20 -25.41 5.25
N ARG A 251 2.33 -25.87 6.15
CA ARG A 251 1.41 -25.03 6.93
C ARG A 251 2.02 -24.64 8.26
N LEU A 252 2.25 -23.35 8.49
CA LEU A 252 2.67 -22.81 9.79
C LEU A 252 1.52 -22.74 10.79
N ARG A 253 0.30 -22.53 10.28
CA ARG A 253 -0.95 -22.59 11.04
C ARG A 253 -2.00 -23.26 10.19
N GLU A 254 -2.73 -24.19 10.80
CA GLU A 254 -3.85 -24.87 10.18
C GLU A 254 -5.15 -24.50 10.87
N GLY A 255 -6.24 -24.40 10.11
CA GLY A 255 -7.57 -24.23 10.70
C GLY A 255 -7.82 -22.84 11.29
N GLY A 256 -7.04 -21.83 10.92
CA GLY A 256 -7.16 -20.46 11.42
C GLY A 256 -8.55 -19.87 11.19
N VAL A 257 -9.05 -19.16 12.19
CA VAL A 257 -10.32 -18.44 12.12
C VAL A 257 -10.02 -16.95 11.98
N ILE A 258 -10.60 -16.33 10.95
CA ILE A 258 -10.53 -14.89 10.75
C ILE A 258 -11.79 -14.21 11.30
N GLY A 259 -11.65 -12.98 11.78
CA GLY A 259 -12.75 -12.23 12.35
C GLY A 259 -12.64 -10.73 12.15
N TRP A 260 -13.73 -10.03 12.45
CA TRP A 260 -13.72 -8.59 12.69
C TRP A 260 -13.35 -8.35 14.14
N ALA A 261 -12.42 -7.44 14.39
CA ALA A 261 -12.07 -7.01 15.73
C ALA A 261 -12.99 -5.86 16.15
N ILE A 262 -13.40 -5.88 17.41
CA ILE A 262 -14.13 -4.80 18.07
C ILE A 262 -13.46 -4.50 19.40
N ARG A 263 -13.77 -3.34 19.97
CA ARG A 263 -13.26 -3.00 21.29
C ARG A 263 -13.77 -3.99 22.33
N LYS A 264 -12.94 -4.26 23.33
CA LYS A 264 -13.39 -5.05 24.47
C LYS A 264 -14.64 -4.45 25.10
N GLN A 265 -15.50 -5.33 25.64
CA GLN A 265 -16.72 -4.93 26.35
C GLN A 265 -17.72 -4.16 25.45
N SER A 266 -17.87 -4.59 24.20
CA SER A 266 -18.89 -4.07 23.26
C SER A 266 -19.90 -5.15 22.86
N PRO A 267 -20.66 -5.74 23.82
CA PRO A 267 -21.55 -6.86 23.57
C PRO A 267 -22.70 -6.56 22.60
N GLU A 268 -23.20 -5.32 22.55
CA GLU A 268 -24.28 -4.97 21.63
C GLU A 268 -23.76 -4.93 20.19
N LEU A 269 -22.57 -4.35 19.98
CA LEU A 269 -21.90 -4.32 18.68
C LEU A 269 -21.52 -5.73 18.24
N GLN A 270 -21.03 -6.56 19.17
CA GLN A 270 -20.77 -7.98 18.91
C GLN A 270 -22.04 -8.66 18.39
N ALA A 271 -23.16 -8.54 19.11
CA ALA A 271 -24.43 -9.14 18.72
C ALA A 271 -24.93 -8.66 17.35
N ALA A 272 -24.78 -7.36 17.06
CA ALA A 272 -25.15 -6.78 15.77
C ALA A 272 -24.33 -7.34 14.60
N ILE A 273 -23.01 -7.46 14.77
CA ILE A 273 -22.13 -8.03 13.74
C ILE A 273 -22.38 -9.53 13.60
N GLU A 274 -22.50 -10.28 14.68
CA GLU A 274 -22.78 -11.71 14.61
C GLU A 274 -24.10 -12.01 13.89
N ASP A 275 -25.13 -11.22 14.16
CA ASP A 275 -26.40 -11.32 13.45
C ASP A 275 -26.26 -11.03 11.95
N PHE A 276 -25.47 -10.02 11.57
CA PHE A 276 -25.12 -9.79 10.18
C PHE A 276 -24.38 -10.98 9.56
N MET A 277 -23.38 -11.53 10.25
CA MET A 277 -22.59 -12.67 9.78
C MET A 277 -23.46 -13.91 9.55
N ARG A 278 -24.39 -14.20 10.47
CA ARG A 278 -25.31 -15.35 10.37
C ARG A 278 -26.31 -15.21 9.22
N ASN A 279 -26.83 -14.01 8.99
CA ASN A 279 -27.98 -13.82 8.09
C ASN A 279 -27.63 -13.30 6.69
N HIS A 280 -26.42 -12.75 6.48
CA HIS A 280 -26.06 -12.05 5.24
C HIS A 280 -24.85 -12.63 4.50
N VAL A 281 -23.78 -13.02 5.21
CA VAL A 281 -22.45 -13.27 4.61
C VAL A 281 -22.39 -14.55 3.76
N GLY A 282 -23.33 -15.48 3.94
CA GLY A 282 -23.39 -16.73 3.18
C GLY A 282 -23.83 -16.63 1.71
N LYS A 283 -24.08 -15.44 1.15
CA LYS A 283 -24.70 -15.25 -0.18
C LYS A 283 -23.86 -14.51 -1.24
N GLN A 284 -22.57 -14.25 -1.02
CA GLN A 284 -21.77 -13.45 -1.96
C GLN A 284 -20.82 -14.24 -2.86
N SER A 285 -21.33 -14.69 -4.01
CA SER A 285 -20.54 -15.23 -5.11
C SER A 285 -20.33 -14.15 -6.19
N GLY A 286 -19.21 -13.44 -6.16
CA GLY A 286 -18.90 -12.47 -7.23
C GLY A 286 -17.71 -11.54 -6.97
N VAL A 287 -17.29 -11.38 -5.71
CA VAL A 287 -16.13 -10.54 -5.40
C VAL A 287 -14.83 -11.17 -5.90
N GLU A 288 -14.66 -12.49 -5.74
CA GLU A 288 -13.48 -13.20 -6.27
C GLU A 288 -13.35 -13.07 -7.79
N TYR A 289 -14.48 -13.10 -8.53
CA TYR A 289 -14.49 -12.87 -9.97
C TYR A 289 -14.07 -11.44 -10.32
N ARG A 290 -14.64 -10.42 -9.66
CA ARG A 290 -14.26 -9.02 -9.88
C ARG A 290 -12.78 -8.80 -9.58
N LEU A 291 -12.29 -9.34 -8.47
CA LEU A 291 -10.88 -9.25 -8.08
C LEU A 291 -9.96 -9.86 -9.17
N ALA A 292 -10.31 -11.04 -9.68
CA ALA A 292 -9.58 -11.67 -10.78
C ALA A 292 -9.60 -10.81 -12.06
N GLN A 293 -10.68 -10.09 -12.38
CA GLN A 293 -10.70 -9.18 -13.52
C GLN A 293 -9.83 -7.94 -13.29
N TYR A 294 -9.87 -7.36 -12.09
CA TYR A 294 -8.99 -6.23 -11.73
C TYR A 294 -7.51 -6.62 -11.82
N HIS A 295 -7.17 -7.85 -11.45
CA HIS A 295 -5.78 -8.29 -11.37
C HIS A 295 -5.17 -8.74 -12.71
N LYS A 296 -5.99 -8.99 -13.75
CA LYS A 296 -5.51 -9.43 -15.07
C LYS A 296 -4.62 -8.43 -15.79
N ASN A 297 -4.77 -7.14 -15.50
CA ASN A 297 -4.05 -6.05 -16.18
C ASN A 297 -2.99 -5.39 -15.28
N ILE A 298 -2.62 -6.02 -14.15
CA ILE A 298 -1.55 -5.51 -13.32
C ILE A 298 -0.23 -5.68 -14.06
N GLU A 299 0.45 -4.57 -14.33
CA GLU A 299 1.82 -4.60 -14.83
C GLU A 299 2.74 -5.20 -13.76
N GLN A 300 3.43 -6.28 -14.09
CA GLN A 300 4.32 -6.96 -13.16
C GLN A 300 5.59 -6.13 -12.95
N ILE A 301 5.99 -5.98 -11.67
CA ILE A 301 7.29 -5.40 -11.33
C ILE A 301 8.43 -6.34 -11.77
N SER A 302 9.58 -5.75 -12.12
CA SER A 302 10.80 -6.49 -12.43
C SER A 302 11.77 -6.48 -11.25
N ASP A 303 12.74 -7.40 -11.27
CA ASP A 303 13.75 -7.47 -10.22
C ASP A 303 14.92 -6.50 -10.50
N PRO A 304 15.13 -5.44 -9.67
CA PRO A 304 16.22 -4.50 -9.85
C PRO A 304 17.57 -5.03 -9.36
N THR A 305 17.61 -6.23 -8.78
CA THR A 305 18.79 -6.84 -8.17
C THR A 305 19.39 -7.97 -9.03
N ARG A 306 18.84 -8.19 -10.22
CA ARG A 306 19.43 -9.09 -11.24
C ARG A 306 20.76 -8.56 -11.73
N ASP A 307 21.66 -9.45 -12.14
CA ASP A 307 23.05 -9.11 -12.49
C ASP A 307 23.21 -7.83 -13.32
N ALA A 308 22.53 -7.69 -14.46
CA ALA A 308 22.70 -6.49 -15.31
C ALA A 308 22.17 -5.20 -14.66
N GLU A 309 20.95 -5.25 -14.11
CA GLU A 309 20.31 -4.15 -13.39
C GLU A 309 21.11 -3.74 -12.15
N TRP A 310 21.61 -4.73 -11.41
CA TRP A 310 22.43 -4.54 -10.22
C TRP A 310 23.77 -3.91 -10.56
N GLN A 311 24.43 -4.34 -11.65
CA GLN A 311 25.65 -3.69 -12.12
C GLN A 311 25.42 -2.21 -12.51
N ARG A 312 24.28 -1.90 -13.16
CA ARG A 312 23.89 -0.51 -13.43
C ARG A 312 23.71 0.27 -12.12
N PHE A 313 23.01 -0.30 -11.15
CA PHE A 313 22.86 0.31 -9.82
C PHE A 313 24.22 0.55 -9.14
N GLN A 314 25.11 -0.44 -9.08
CA GLN A 314 26.43 -0.33 -8.45
C GLN A 314 27.30 0.75 -9.10
N THR A 315 27.20 0.93 -10.42
CA THR A 315 27.91 1.99 -11.14
C THR A 315 27.36 3.40 -10.81
N MET A 316 26.06 3.50 -10.53
CA MET A 316 25.37 4.77 -10.33
C MET A 316 25.15 5.15 -8.86
N VAL A 317 25.29 4.22 -7.90
CA VAL A 317 24.97 4.43 -6.47
C VAL A 317 25.74 5.59 -5.86
N GLY A 318 26.99 5.81 -6.28
CA GLY A 318 27.78 6.97 -5.85
C GLY A 318 27.18 8.31 -6.30
N ILE A 319 26.61 8.36 -7.51
CA ILE A 319 25.96 9.55 -8.07
C ILE A 319 24.63 9.80 -7.34
N PHE A 320 23.82 8.74 -7.13
CA PHE A 320 22.60 8.83 -6.32
C PHE A 320 22.89 9.28 -4.90
N ARG A 321 23.98 8.81 -4.29
CA ARG A 321 24.42 9.25 -2.96
C ARG A 321 24.75 10.73 -2.94
N LYS A 322 25.63 11.17 -3.84
CA LYS A 322 26.05 12.57 -3.97
C LYS A 322 24.87 13.54 -4.05
N TYR A 323 23.88 13.24 -4.91
CA TYR A 323 22.74 14.14 -5.09
C TYR A 323 21.61 13.89 -4.09
N GLY A 324 21.45 12.68 -3.58
CA GLY A 324 20.56 12.38 -2.47
C GLY A 324 20.92 13.21 -1.24
N GLU A 325 22.19 13.19 -0.83
CA GLU A 325 22.70 14.00 0.28
C GLU A 325 22.55 15.50 0.03
N LYS A 326 22.87 15.96 -1.19
CA LYS A 326 22.74 17.38 -1.57
C LYS A 326 21.31 17.91 -1.49
N TYR A 327 20.32 17.08 -1.80
CA TYR A 327 18.91 17.49 -1.93
C TYR A 327 17.98 16.90 -0.86
N GLY A 328 18.52 16.17 0.12
CA GLY A 328 17.75 15.61 1.23
C GLY A 328 16.83 14.45 0.81
N PHE A 329 17.32 13.56 -0.06
CA PHE A 329 16.63 12.33 -0.45
C PHE A 329 17.49 11.11 -0.14
N ASP A 330 16.85 10.03 0.32
CA ASP A 330 17.52 8.73 0.46
C ASP A 330 18.04 8.28 -0.92
N PRO A 331 19.34 7.95 -1.06
CA PRO A 331 19.94 7.55 -2.33
C PRO A 331 19.25 6.33 -2.97
N LEU A 332 18.79 5.37 -2.15
CA LEU A 332 18.09 4.18 -2.64
C LEU A 332 16.69 4.52 -3.14
N MET A 333 16.02 5.52 -2.57
CA MET A 333 14.74 6.03 -3.07
C MET A 333 14.91 6.70 -4.44
N LEU A 334 15.98 7.46 -4.65
CA LEU A 334 16.30 8.04 -5.96
C LEU A 334 16.62 6.96 -7.00
N ALA A 335 17.42 5.97 -6.62
CA ALA A 335 17.72 4.83 -7.48
C ALA A 335 16.46 4.01 -7.82
N ALA A 336 15.56 3.84 -6.86
CA ALA A 336 14.28 3.17 -7.06
C ALA A 336 13.38 3.92 -8.04
N GLN A 337 13.35 5.26 -7.97
CA GLN A 337 12.65 6.06 -8.97
C GLN A 337 13.30 5.90 -10.35
N GLY A 338 14.63 6.05 -10.47
CA GLY A 338 15.31 5.84 -11.76
C GLY A 338 15.07 4.44 -12.34
N TYR A 339 14.94 3.43 -11.48
CA TYR A 339 14.57 2.09 -11.93
C TYR A 339 13.12 2.01 -12.44
N GLN A 340 12.17 2.67 -11.76
CA GLN A 340 10.79 2.77 -12.24
C GLN A 340 10.69 3.52 -13.59
N GLU A 341 11.54 4.53 -13.79
CA GLU A 341 11.52 5.36 -15.00
C GLU A 341 12.17 4.68 -16.21
N SER A 342 13.35 4.07 -16.04
CA SER A 342 14.10 3.49 -17.16
C SER A 342 14.78 2.16 -16.88
N ARG A 343 14.53 1.54 -15.73
CA ARG A 343 15.31 0.38 -15.22
C ARG A 343 16.81 0.71 -15.09
N LEU A 344 17.11 1.96 -14.77
CA LEU A 344 18.45 2.53 -14.73
C LEU A 344 19.19 2.52 -16.08
N ASP A 345 18.45 2.34 -17.18
CA ASP A 345 19.00 2.47 -18.53
C ASP A 345 19.16 3.95 -18.88
N HIS A 346 20.40 4.36 -19.17
CA HIS A 346 20.71 5.73 -19.56
C HIS A 346 20.43 6.01 -21.04
N ASP A 347 20.37 4.96 -21.88
CA ASP A 347 20.06 5.11 -23.30
C ASP A 347 18.55 5.15 -23.56
N ALA A 348 17.74 4.96 -22.51
CA ALA A 348 16.29 4.98 -22.59
C ALA A 348 15.74 6.31 -23.10
N LYS A 349 14.85 6.22 -24.09
CA LYS A 349 14.09 7.36 -24.64
C LYS A 349 12.62 6.99 -24.70
N SER A 350 11.78 7.78 -24.03
CA SER A 350 10.33 7.58 -24.09
C SER A 350 9.75 8.07 -25.43
N HIS A 351 8.55 7.60 -25.74
CA HIS A 351 7.77 8.03 -26.91
C HIS A 351 7.49 9.53 -26.95
N VAL A 352 7.46 10.19 -25.78
CA VAL A 352 7.20 11.63 -25.65
C VAL A 352 8.48 12.47 -25.57
N GLY A 353 9.66 11.82 -25.66
CA GLY A 353 10.96 12.50 -25.76
C GLY A 353 11.71 12.71 -24.43
N ALA A 354 11.22 12.14 -23.33
CA ALA A 354 12.00 12.07 -22.08
C ALA A 354 13.19 11.11 -22.23
N ILE A 355 14.33 11.44 -21.61
CA ILE A 355 15.61 10.71 -21.80
C ILE A 355 16.31 10.36 -20.48
N GLY A 356 17.10 9.28 -20.55
CA GLY A 356 18.07 8.89 -19.51
C GLY A 356 17.45 8.24 -18.28
N VAL A 357 18.29 8.03 -17.27
CA VAL A 357 17.98 7.30 -16.03
C VAL A 357 16.72 7.84 -15.32
N MET A 358 16.57 9.15 -15.24
CA MET A 358 15.47 9.80 -14.53
C MET A 358 14.31 10.21 -15.44
N GLN A 359 14.32 9.81 -16.72
CA GLN A 359 13.34 10.14 -17.76
C GLN A 359 12.89 11.61 -17.72
N LEU A 360 13.82 12.52 -18.00
CA LEU A 360 13.56 13.96 -18.01
C LEU A 360 13.42 14.50 -19.43
N MET A 361 12.55 15.50 -19.59
CA MET A 361 12.47 16.25 -20.84
C MET A 361 13.72 17.13 -21.02
N PRO A 362 14.30 17.24 -22.23
CA PRO A 362 15.44 18.11 -22.51
C PRO A 362 15.23 19.57 -22.08
N ALA A 363 14.01 20.09 -22.25
CA ALA A 363 13.65 21.43 -21.80
C ALA A 363 13.77 21.58 -20.27
N THR A 364 13.27 20.61 -19.50
CA THR A 364 13.40 20.57 -18.03
C THR A 364 14.88 20.54 -17.63
N GLY A 365 15.69 19.71 -18.28
CA GLY A 365 17.14 19.65 -18.01
C GLY A 365 17.83 21.01 -18.22
N LYS A 366 17.47 21.72 -19.30
CA LYS A 366 18.00 23.06 -19.60
C LYS A 366 17.62 24.09 -18.54
N GLU A 367 16.35 24.10 -18.11
CA GLU A 367 15.85 25.00 -17.06
C GLU A 367 16.53 24.76 -15.71
N LEU A 368 16.89 23.51 -15.42
CA LEU A 368 17.56 23.13 -14.18
C LEU A 368 19.03 23.56 -14.15
N GLY A 369 19.67 23.83 -15.29
CA GLY A 369 21.05 24.34 -15.35
C GLY A 369 22.07 23.41 -14.68
N VAL A 370 21.95 22.10 -14.89
CA VAL A 370 22.84 21.07 -14.29
C VAL A 370 23.85 20.47 -15.27
N GLY A 371 23.96 21.04 -16.47
CA GLY A 371 24.77 20.50 -17.57
C GLY A 371 23.95 19.70 -18.58
N ASP A 372 24.63 18.90 -19.40
CA ASP A 372 23.99 18.10 -20.45
C ASP A 372 23.38 16.81 -19.87
N ILE A 373 22.05 16.76 -19.79
CA ILE A 373 21.30 15.61 -19.26
C ILE A 373 21.31 14.38 -20.18
N SER A 374 21.97 14.46 -21.34
CA SER A 374 22.33 13.28 -22.15
C SER A 374 23.51 12.49 -21.57
N VAL A 375 24.15 13.00 -20.51
CA VAL A 375 25.18 12.33 -19.71
C VAL A 375 24.58 11.85 -18.38
N ILE A 376 25.03 10.68 -17.90
CA ILE A 376 24.46 9.99 -16.71
C ILE A 376 24.41 10.91 -15.48
N GLU A 377 25.54 11.51 -15.12
CA GLU A 377 25.63 12.30 -13.89
C GLU A 377 24.70 13.55 -13.91
N PRO A 378 24.73 14.41 -14.95
CA PRO A 378 23.77 15.52 -15.06
C PRO A 378 22.31 15.06 -15.12
N ASN A 379 22.01 13.89 -15.69
CA ASN A 379 20.65 13.35 -15.72
C ASN A 379 20.14 13.01 -14.30
N ILE A 380 20.94 12.29 -13.51
CA ILE A 380 20.62 11.96 -12.12
C ILE A 380 20.57 13.23 -11.25
N HIS A 381 21.51 14.16 -11.45
CA HIS A 381 21.49 15.46 -10.79
C HIS A 381 20.20 16.22 -11.09
N ALA A 382 19.81 16.31 -12.36
CA ALA A 382 18.57 16.96 -12.78
C ALA A 382 17.36 16.35 -12.07
N GLY A 383 17.29 15.01 -12.00
CA GLY A 383 16.18 14.31 -11.34
C GLY A 383 16.06 14.68 -9.87
N ALA A 384 17.16 14.54 -9.11
CA ALA A 384 17.17 14.89 -7.69
C ALA A 384 16.87 16.37 -7.44
N LYS A 385 17.45 17.27 -8.25
CA LYS A 385 17.18 18.71 -8.16
C LYS A 385 15.72 19.05 -8.47
N TYR A 386 15.14 18.38 -9.46
CA TYR A 386 13.75 18.60 -9.85
C TYR A 386 12.79 18.18 -8.73
N LEU A 387 12.99 17.00 -8.14
CA LEU A 387 12.20 16.56 -6.98
C LEU A 387 12.28 17.57 -5.83
N ASP A 388 13.48 18.06 -5.51
CA ASP A 388 13.65 19.08 -4.48
C ASP A 388 12.91 20.39 -4.81
N GLN A 389 12.95 20.82 -6.07
CA GLN A 389 12.18 21.98 -6.52
C GLN A 389 10.67 21.79 -6.35
N LEU A 390 10.14 20.59 -6.65
CA LEU A 390 8.73 20.27 -6.41
C LEU A 390 8.38 20.43 -4.93
N MET A 391 9.21 19.85 -4.04
CA MET A 391 9.01 19.91 -2.59
C MET A 391 9.07 21.35 -2.08
N THR A 392 10.14 22.09 -2.41
CA THR A 392 10.37 23.44 -1.92
C THR A 392 9.36 24.46 -2.47
N ARG A 393 8.84 24.25 -3.68
CA ARG A 393 7.88 25.19 -4.28
C ARG A 393 6.44 24.97 -3.82
N TYR A 394 6.00 23.72 -3.69
CA TYR A 394 4.58 23.39 -3.49
C TYR A 394 4.22 22.88 -2.09
N PHE A 395 5.22 22.53 -1.28
CA PHE A 395 5.02 21.91 0.04
C PHE A 395 5.76 22.69 1.15
N LYS A 396 5.72 24.03 1.09
CA LYS A 396 6.43 24.93 2.01
C LYS A 396 6.01 24.80 3.47
N ASP A 397 4.77 24.38 3.69
CA ASP A 397 4.12 24.22 4.99
C ASP A 397 4.15 22.76 5.51
N ALA A 398 4.79 21.84 4.76
CA ALA A 398 4.86 20.44 5.14
C ALA A 398 6.07 20.13 6.02
N ASN A 399 5.90 19.21 6.98
CA ASN A 399 6.97 18.73 7.87
C ASN A 399 7.27 17.25 7.61
N PHE A 400 7.58 16.93 6.36
CA PHE A 400 7.89 15.56 5.96
C PHE A 400 9.13 15.02 6.67
N ASP A 401 9.01 13.82 7.23
CA ASP A 401 10.19 13.04 7.62
C ASP A 401 10.96 12.53 6.37
N ALA A 402 12.15 11.97 6.61
CA ALA A 402 13.02 11.48 5.56
C ALA A 402 12.40 10.33 4.72
N GLY A 403 11.46 9.58 5.30
CA GLY A 403 10.78 8.47 4.61
C GLY A 403 9.62 8.95 3.74
N ASN A 404 8.90 10.00 4.16
CA ASN A 404 7.72 10.52 3.48
C ASN A 404 8.08 11.55 2.40
N ARG A 405 9.10 12.39 2.61
CA ARG A 405 9.49 13.43 1.62
C ARG A 405 9.67 12.85 0.21
N PRO A 406 10.38 11.72 -0.02
CA PRO A 406 10.48 11.12 -1.35
C PRO A 406 9.13 10.67 -1.91
N LEU A 407 8.26 10.05 -1.10
CA LEU A 407 6.96 9.54 -1.53
C LEU A 407 6.04 10.65 -2.05
N PHE A 408 6.02 11.80 -1.37
CA PHE A 408 5.30 12.98 -1.84
C PHE A 408 5.93 13.58 -3.10
N ALA A 409 7.26 13.56 -3.22
CA ALA A 409 7.94 14.01 -4.43
C ALA A 409 7.59 13.14 -5.64
N PHE A 410 7.54 11.81 -5.48
CA PHE A 410 7.12 10.87 -6.52
C PHE A 410 5.66 11.09 -6.94
N ALA A 411 4.77 11.25 -5.97
CA ALA A 411 3.37 11.55 -6.24
C ALA A 411 3.20 12.89 -6.97
N ALA A 412 3.97 13.91 -6.58
CA ALA A 412 3.97 15.22 -7.22
C ALA A 412 4.55 15.17 -8.65
N TYR A 413 5.57 14.35 -8.87
CA TYR A 413 6.16 14.10 -10.18
C TYR A 413 5.14 13.46 -11.14
N ASN A 414 4.40 12.44 -10.67
CA ASN A 414 3.43 11.70 -11.48
C ASN A 414 2.09 12.44 -11.66
N ALA A 415 1.47 12.96 -10.58
CA ALA A 415 0.12 13.54 -10.60
C ALA A 415 0.08 15.07 -10.69
N GLY A 416 1.24 15.72 -10.63
CA GLY A 416 1.39 17.17 -10.63
C GLY A 416 1.39 17.77 -9.21
N PRO A 417 2.36 18.65 -8.88
CA PRO A 417 2.60 19.10 -7.51
C PRO A 417 1.49 20.00 -6.95
N GLY A 418 0.88 20.84 -7.79
CA GLY A 418 -0.23 21.70 -7.37
C GLY A 418 -1.49 20.92 -6.98
N ARG A 419 -1.73 19.78 -7.64
CA ARG A 419 -2.82 18.86 -7.28
C ARG A 419 -2.51 18.17 -5.96
N MET A 420 -1.30 17.66 -5.79
CA MET A 420 -0.87 16.99 -4.56
C MET A 420 -0.88 17.92 -3.34
N ALA A 421 -0.52 19.20 -3.50
CA ALA A 421 -0.64 20.18 -2.41
C ALA A 421 -2.11 20.40 -1.96
N LYS A 422 -3.07 20.38 -2.88
CA LYS A 422 -4.51 20.46 -2.54
C LYS A 422 -4.99 19.19 -1.84
N ILE A 423 -4.60 18.02 -2.36
CA ILE A 423 -4.94 16.72 -1.77
C ILE A 423 -4.39 16.61 -0.34
N ARG A 424 -3.20 17.14 -0.06
CA ARG A 424 -2.63 17.19 1.29
C ARG A 424 -3.49 18.00 2.27
N LYS A 425 -3.96 19.18 1.85
CA LYS A 425 -4.86 20.01 2.66
C LYS A 425 -6.21 19.33 2.88
N GLU A 426 -6.71 18.63 1.88
CA GLU A 426 -7.93 17.84 1.98
C GLU A 426 -7.77 16.67 2.97
N ALA A 427 -6.62 15.97 2.95
CA ALA A 427 -6.32 14.92 3.93
C ALA A 427 -6.37 15.46 5.37
N ALA A 428 -5.73 16.61 5.63
CA ALA A 428 -5.81 17.26 6.93
C ALA A 428 -7.26 17.63 7.33
N ALA A 429 -8.06 18.16 6.39
CA ALA A 429 -9.46 18.48 6.64
C ALA A 429 -10.33 17.23 6.95
N ARG A 430 -9.88 16.05 6.53
CA ARG A 430 -10.50 14.74 6.84
C ARG A 430 -9.92 14.10 8.11
N GLY A 431 -9.06 14.78 8.85
CA GLY A 431 -8.42 14.25 10.07
C GLY A 431 -7.33 13.20 9.81
N LEU A 432 -6.84 13.11 8.57
CA LEU A 432 -5.67 12.31 8.20
C LEU A 432 -4.39 13.12 8.41
N ASP A 433 -3.25 12.45 8.54
CA ASP A 433 -1.95 13.10 8.63
C ASP A 433 -1.51 13.63 7.25
N PRO A 434 -1.43 14.95 7.04
CA PRO A 434 -1.01 15.52 5.77
C PRO A 434 0.46 15.23 5.42
N ASP A 435 1.31 14.90 6.39
CA ASP A 435 2.74 14.70 6.18
C ASP A 435 3.12 13.22 6.06
N LYS A 436 2.13 12.32 6.13
CA LYS A 436 2.28 10.89 5.92
C LYS A 436 1.66 10.44 4.60
N TRP A 437 2.41 9.67 3.82
CA TRP A 437 1.92 9.16 2.53
C TRP A 437 0.97 7.99 2.69
N PHE A 438 1.50 6.83 3.10
CA PHE A 438 0.77 5.57 3.15
C PHE A 438 -0.40 5.66 4.12
N ASN A 439 -1.56 5.21 3.65
CA ASN A 439 -2.83 5.17 4.42
C ASN A 439 -3.23 6.52 5.02
N ASN A 440 -2.77 7.63 4.42
CA ASN A 440 -3.17 8.98 4.77
C ASN A 440 -3.42 9.76 3.48
N VAL A 441 -2.42 10.49 2.97
CA VAL A 441 -2.57 11.23 1.71
C VAL A 441 -2.82 10.29 0.53
N GLU A 442 -2.26 9.08 0.54
CA GLU A 442 -2.50 8.04 -0.46
C GLU A 442 -4.00 7.75 -0.68
N ILE A 443 -4.81 7.76 0.39
CA ILE A 443 -6.24 7.48 0.32
C ILE A 443 -6.94 8.53 -0.53
N VAL A 444 -6.70 9.80 -0.20
CA VAL A 444 -7.30 10.94 -0.90
C VAL A 444 -6.77 11.00 -2.33
N THR A 445 -5.50 10.64 -2.57
CA THR A 445 -4.96 10.52 -3.93
C THR A 445 -5.69 9.45 -4.73
N ALA A 446 -5.90 8.26 -4.18
CA ALA A 446 -6.60 7.17 -4.85
C ALA A 446 -8.06 7.57 -5.21
N GLU A 447 -8.73 8.29 -4.31
CA GLU A 447 -10.09 8.80 -4.54
C GLU A 447 -10.16 9.94 -5.57
N ARG A 448 -9.19 10.87 -5.57
CA ARG A 448 -9.24 12.09 -6.39
C ARG A 448 -8.55 11.95 -7.75
N VAL A 449 -7.51 11.12 -7.82
CA VAL A 449 -6.66 10.94 -9.00
C VAL A 449 -6.88 9.58 -9.62
N GLY A 450 -6.98 8.55 -8.78
CA GLY A 450 -7.06 7.15 -9.18
C GLY A 450 -5.83 6.35 -8.77
N VAL A 451 -5.87 5.05 -9.05
CA VAL A 451 -4.85 4.09 -8.60
C VAL A 451 -3.51 4.19 -9.32
N GLU A 452 -3.43 4.90 -10.45
CA GLU A 452 -2.18 5.02 -11.23
C GLU A 452 -1.06 5.65 -10.39
N THR A 453 -1.31 6.80 -9.77
CA THR A 453 -0.32 7.50 -8.96
C THR A 453 0.06 6.72 -7.71
N THR A 454 -0.91 6.10 -7.04
CA THR A 454 -0.62 5.31 -5.84
C THR A 454 0.15 4.04 -6.19
N THR A 455 -0.13 3.42 -7.33
CA THR A 455 0.63 2.29 -7.87
C THR A 455 2.05 2.71 -8.23
N TYR A 456 2.24 3.87 -8.87
CA TYR A 456 3.56 4.41 -9.19
C TYR A 456 4.42 4.59 -7.92
N VAL A 457 3.87 5.23 -6.88
CA VAL A 457 4.59 5.42 -5.62
C VAL A 457 4.87 4.08 -4.91
N ARG A 458 3.90 3.15 -4.91
CA ARG A 458 4.07 1.80 -4.34
C ARG A 458 5.14 0.99 -5.08
N ASN A 459 5.22 1.07 -6.41
CA ASN A 459 6.24 0.38 -7.18
C ASN A 459 7.64 0.88 -6.85
N ILE A 460 7.84 2.20 -6.81
CA ILE A 460 9.11 2.79 -6.37
C ILE A 460 9.45 2.34 -4.95
N TYR A 461 8.48 2.36 -4.05
CA TYR A 461 8.72 1.90 -2.67
C TYR A 461 9.10 0.42 -2.58
N LYS A 462 8.51 -0.45 -3.40
CA LYS A 462 8.91 -1.87 -3.50
C LYS A 462 10.35 -2.01 -3.98
N TYR A 463 10.78 -1.26 -5.00
CA TYR A 463 12.18 -1.27 -5.44
C TYR A 463 13.13 -0.74 -4.36
N TYR A 464 12.75 0.31 -3.64
CA TYR A 464 13.50 0.82 -2.49
C TYR A 464 13.69 -0.26 -1.41
N VAL A 465 12.62 -0.96 -1.03
CA VAL A 465 12.69 -2.06 -0.07
C VAL A 465 13.59 -3.18 -0.58
N ALA A 466 13.53 -3.52 -1.87
CA ALA A 466 14.40 -4.54 -2.47
C ALA A 466 15.89 -4.15 -2.41
N TYR A 467 16.22 -2.90 -2.74
CA TYR A 467 17.60 -2.40 -2.61
C TYR A 467 18.08 -2.42 -1.16
N LYS A 468 17.24 -1.99 -0.22
CA LYS A 468 17.56 -1.99 1.21
C LYS A 468 17.84 -3.41 1.72
N LEU A 469 16.94 -4.36 1.45
CA LEU A 469 17.10 -5.75 1.86
C LEU A 469 18.35 -6.40 1.26
N THR A 470 18.65 -6.10 -0.01
CA THR A 470 19.84 -6.61 -0.69
C THR A 470 21.11 -6.05 -0.08
N GLY A 471 21.18 -4.74 0.15
CA GLY A 471 22.32 -4.11 0.81
C GLY A 471 22.55 -4.60 2.24
N GLU A 472 21.48 -4.80 3.01
CA GLU A 472 21.55 -5.40 4.35
C GLU A 472 22.11 -6.85 4.30
N ALA A 473 21.65 -7.65 3.34
CA ALA A 473 22.13 -9.01 3.14
C ALA A 473 23.61 -9.06 2.73
N GLU A 474 24.05 -8.16 1.84
CA GLU A 474 25.46 -8.04 1.45
C GLU A 474 26.35 -7.62 2.63
N ALA A 475 25.90 -6.63 3.42
CA ALA A 475 26.63 -6.16 4.60
C ALA A 475 26.76 -7.27 5.66
N LEU A 476 25.71 -8.07 5.87
CA LEU A 476 25.76 -9.22 6.77
C LEU A 476 26.77 -10.28 6.29
N LYS A 477 26.76 -10.60 4.99
CA LYS A 477 27.73 -11.54 4.39
C LYS A 477 29.17 -11.03 4.51
N ALA A 478 29.40 -9.73 4.32
CA ALA A 478 30.73 -9.13 4.47
C ALA A 478 31.24 -9.25 5.92
N LYS A 479 30.42 -8.90 6.91
CA LYS A 479 30.75 -9.04 8.34
C LYS A 479 31.05 -10.49 8.73
N ALA A 480 30.28 -11.45 8.22
CA ALA A 480 30.52 -12.87 8.48
C ALA A 480 31.87 -13.35 7.90
N ARG A 481 32.26 -12.86 6.71
CA ARG A 481 33.57 -13.16 6.10
C ARG A 481 34.73 -12.58 6.91
N GLU A 482 34.59 -11.35 7.43
CA GLU A 482 35.61 -10.71 8.26
C GLU A 482 35.84 -11.46 9.58
N GLN A 483 34.77 -11.94 10.23
CA GLN A 483 34.87 -12.71 11.48
C GLN A 483 35.55 -14.07 11.29
N ILE A 484 35.35 -14.72 10.14
CA ILE A 484 36.01 -15.99 9.80
C ILE A 484 37.47 -15.74 9.40
N GLY A 485 37.76 -14.67 8.65
CA GLY A 485 39.11 -14.32 8.20
C GLY A 485 40.02 -13.72 9.27
N GLY A 486 39.48 -13.15 10.35
CA GLY A 486 40.24 -12.62 11.49
C GLY A 486 40.62 -13.65 12.57
N SER A 487 40.27 -14.93 12.35
CA SER A 487 40.55 -16.04 13.28
C SER A 487 41.70 -16.95 12.79
N SER A 488 42.48 -16.50 11.80
CA SER A 488 43.60 -17.25 11.19
C SER A 488 44.96 -16.77 11.68
#